data_AF-K2EKJ8-F1
#
_entry.id   AF-K2EKJ8-F1
#
_cell.length_a   1.000
_cell.length_b   1.000
_cell.length_c   1.000
_cell.angle_alpha   90.00
_cell.angle_beta   90.00
_cell.angle_gamma   90.00
#
_symmetry.space_group_name_H-M   'P 1'
#
loop_
_entity.id
_entity.type
_entity.pdbx_description
1 polymer ?
#
loop_
_entity_poly.entity_id
_entity_poly.type
_entity_poly.pdbx_seq_one_letter_code
_entity_poly.pdbx_strand_id
1 'polypeptide(L)'
;MKNKLKGFTLIELLIVIAIIGILASAILVGLSGSRTRAKDSAALSSITSSVGAVLLCMDKAGTPSFSSTADVTSAVAICTGSDNWPILTENNWRWTNRTYTPQTGAYTLTAEDRDDGTKTITCSNGSNGRCVKEGF
;
A
#
# COMPACT_ATOMS: atom_id res chain seq x y z
N MET A 1 50.03 25.56 -32.02
CA MET A 1 48.60 25.53 -32.42
C MET A 1 47.78 25.97 -31.21
N LYS A 2 47.08 27.11 -31.28
CA LYS A 2 46.40 27.72 -30.13
C LYS A 2 44.95 27.24 -30.08
N ASN A 3 44.66 26.33 -29.17
CA ASN A 3 43.30 25.84 -28.92
C ASN A 3 42.46 26.95 -28.29
N LYS A 4 41.51 27.51 -29.06
CA LYS A 4 40.48 28.39 -28.50
C LYS A 4 39.49 27.52 -27.72
N LEU A 5 39.55 27.58 -26.40
CA LEU A 5 38.49 27.09 -25.53
C LEU A 5 37.27 27.99 -25.77
N LYS A 6 36.25 27.47 -26.47
CA LYS A 6 34.95 28.13 -26.59
C LYS A 6 34.26 28.03 -25.23
N GLY A 7 34.08 29.16 -24.55
CA GLY A 7 33.27 29.26 -23.34
C GLY A 7 31.78 29.25 -23.68
N PHE A 8 30.96 28.68 -22.80
CA PHE A 8 29.51 28.82 -22.85
C PHE A 8 29.12 30.27 -22.59
N THR A 9 28.14 30.79 -23.34
CA THR A 9 27.55 32.09 -23.05
C THR A 9 26.56 31.98 -21.89
N LEU A 10 26.43 33.06 -21.11
CA LEU A 10 25.45 33.13 -20.02
C LEU A 10 24.01 32.92 -20.52
N ILE A 11 23.70 33.38 -21.73
CA ILE A 11 22.36 33.24 -22.30
C ILE A 11 22.07 31.78 -22.67
N GLU A 12 23.05 31.03 -23.19
CA GLU A 12 22.90 29.60 -23.46
C GLU A 12 22.63 28.82 -22.18
N LEU A 13 23.24 29.19 -21.07
CA LEU A 13 22.97 28.55 -19.78
C LEU A 13 21.60 28.95 -19.22
N LEU A 14 21.18 30.20 -19.42
CA LEU A 14 19.91 30.73 -18.94
C LEU A 14 18.70 30.10 -19.64
N ILE A 15 18.76 29.88 -20.95
CA ILE A 15 17.67 29.22 -21.68
C ILE A 15 17.50 27.76 -21.25
N VAL A 16 18.59 27.09 -20.89
CA VAL A 16 18.56 25.67 -20.49
C VAL A 16 17.83 25.51 -19.17
N ILE A 17 18.15 26.32 -18.16
CA ILE A 17 17.44 26.27 -16.88
C ILE A 17 15.96 26.68 -17.03
N ALA A 18 15.65 27.59 -17.96
CA ALA A 18 14.28 27.98 -18.26
C ALA A 18 13.47 26.81 -18.85
N ILE A 19 14.04 26.08 -19.82
CA ILE A 19 13.39 24.91 -20.43
C ILE A 19 13.24 23.77 -19.41
N ILE A 20 14.28 23.49 -18.61
CA ILE A 20 14.21 22.47 -17.55
C ILE A 20 13.12 22.82 -16.54
N GLY A 21 12.97 24.10 -16.17
CA GLY A 21 11.91 24.56 -15.26
C GLY A 21 10.50 24.30 -15.80
N ILE A 22 10.27 24.57 -17.09
CA ILE A 22 8.98 24.33 -17.74
C ILE A 22 8.67 22.82 -17.76
N LEU A 23 9.62 22.00 -18.20
CA LEU A 23 9.43 20.55 -18.27
C LEU A 23 9.24 19.91 -16.88
N ALA A 24 9.97 20.37 -15.86
CA ALA A 24 9.85 19.87 -14.50
C ALA A 24 8.46 20.13 -13.88
N SER A 25 7.87 21.30 -14.15
CA SER A 25 6.53 21.65 -13.63
C SER A 25 5.43 20.75 -14.19
N ALA A 26 5.51 20.38 -15.47
CA ALA A 26 4.53 19.48 -16.11
C ALA A 26 4.58 18.05 -15.53
N ILE A 27 5.78 17.54 -15.23
CA ILE A 27 5.97 16.19 -14.66
C ILE A 27 5.39 16.08 -13.25
N LEU A 28 5.52 17.14 -12.44
CA LEU A 28 5.07 17.14 -11.05
C LEU A 28 3.56 16.91 -10.91
N VAL A 29 2.76 17.48 -11.82
CA VAL A 29 1.29 17.34 -11.81
C VAL A 29 0.86 15.89 -12.08
N GLY A 30 1.60 15.14 -12.90
CA GLY A 30 1.27 13.74 -13.23
C GLY A 30 1.71 12.71 -12.18
N LEU A 31 2.72 13.04 -11.35
CA LEU A 31 3.32 12.08 -10.42
C LEU A 31 2.45 11.82 -9.17
N SER A 32 1.62 12.79 -8.77
CA SER A 32 0.77 12.68 -7.58
C SER A 32 -0.20 11.50 -7.67
N GLY A 33 -0.92 11.36 -8.79
CA GLY A 33 -1.86 10.26 -9.01
C GLY A 33 -1.19 8.89 -9.12
N SER A 34 0.01 8.82 -9.73
CA SER A 34 0.77 7.56 -9.81
C SER A 34 1.23 7.08 -8.43
N ARG A 35 1.61 8.01 -7.53
CA ARG A 35 2.04 7.65 -6.17
C ARG A 35 0.89 7.11 -5.34
N THR A 36 -0.30 7.69 -5.45
CA THR A 36 -1.51 7.18 -4.76
C THR A 36 -1.86 5.77 -5.24
N ARG A 37 -1.90 5.53 -6.56
CA ARG A 37 -2.16 4.19 -7.12
C ARG A 37 -1.11 3.15 -6.69
N ALA A 38 0.15 3.56 -6.56
CA ALA A 38 1.21 2.69 -6.08
C ALA A 38 1.01 2.30 -4.60
N LYS A 39 0.61 3.25 -3.74
CA LYS A 39 0.25 2.98 -2.33
C LYS A 39 -0.93 2.01 -2.23
N ASP A 40 -1.99 2.25 -3.01
CA ASP A 40 -3.17 1.39 -3.09
C ASP A 40 -2.81 -0.04 -3.48
N SER A 41 -1.96 -0.20 -4.50
CA SER A 41 -1.47 -1.51 -4.94
C SER A 41 -0.59 -2.19 -3.89
N ALA A 42 0.25 -1.43 -3.17
CA ALA A 42 1.09 -1.95 -2.11
C ALA A 42 0.24 -2.44 -0.92
N ALA A 43 -0.77 -1.67 -0.53
CA ALA A 43 -1.72 -2.07 0.50
C ALA A 43 -2.48 -3.35 0.11
N LEU A 44 -3.02 -3.42 -1.11
CA LEU A 44 -3.70 -4.61 -1.62
C LEU A 44 -2.80 -5.85 -1.58
N SER A 45 -1.55 -5.74 -2.01
CA SER A 45 -0.58 -6.84 -1.98
C SER A 45 -0.32 -7.34 -0.55
N SER A 46 -0.09 -6.41 0.39
CA SER A 46 0.15 -6.73 1.79
C SER A 46 -1.06 -7.40 2.45
N ILE A 47 -2.26 -6.88 2.21
CA ILE A 47 -3.51 -7.46 2.72
C ILE A 47 -3.76 -8.84 2.11
N THR A 48 -3.55 -9.00 0.80
CA THR A 48 -3.75 -10.30 0.13
C THR A 48 -2.76 -11.35 0.66
N SER A 49 -1.53 -10.95 0.98
CA SER A 49 -0.53 -11.83 1.56
C SER A 49 -0.93 -12.33 2.95
N SER A 50 -1.57 -11.49 3.77
CA SER A 50 -2.04 -11.90 5.10
C SER A 50 -3.19 -12.91 5.04
N VAL A 51 -4.01 -12.89 3.98
CA VAL A 51 -5.05 -13.91 3.75
C VAL A 51 -4.44 -15.31 3.68
N GLY A 52 -3.32 -15.48 2.98
CA GLY A 52 -2.62 -16.77 2.89
C GLY A 52 -2.16 -17.27 4.25
N ALA A 53 -1.57 -16.39 5.07
CA ALA A 53 -1.13 -16.72 6.42
C ALA A 53 -2.31 -17.03 7.37
N VAL A 54 -3.44 -16.32 7.24
CA VAL A 54 -4.67 -16.61 7.97
C VAL A 54 -5.21 -18.00 7.61
N LEU A 55 -5.28 -18.32 6.32
CA LEU A 55 -5.73 -19.62 5.85
C LEU A 55 -4.83 -20.76 6.36
N LEU A 56 -3.50 -20.58 6.27
CA LEU A 56 -2.53 -21.54 6.81
C LEU A 56 -2.70 -21.75 8.32
N CYS A 57 -2.97 -20.68 9.06
CA CYS A 57 -3.24 -20.81 10.48
C CYS A 57 -4.50 -21.62 10.77
N MET A 58 -5.58 -21.34 10.05
CA MET A 58 -6.84 -22.05 10.19
C MET A 58 -6.69 -23.55 9.85
N ASP A 59 -5.87 -23.87 8.84
CA ASP A 59 -5.57 -25.24 8.44
C ASP A 59 -4.82 -26.03 9.55
N LYS A 60 -4.07 -25.33 10.39
CA LYS A 60 -3.42 -25.88 11.59
C LYS A 60 -4.32 -25.90 12.84
N ALA A 61 -5.63 -25.71 12.67
CA ALA A 61 -6.59 -25.53 13.76
C ALA A 61 -6.23 -24.37 14.72
N GLY A 62 -5.41 -23.43 14.26
CA GLY A 62 -5.07 -22.23 15.00
C GLY A 62 -6.19 -21.19 14.91
N THR A 63 -6.23 -20.30 15.90
CA THR A 63 -7.12 -19.13 15.90
C THR A 63 -6.30 -17.89 15.56
N PRO A 64 -6.57 -17.22 14.42
CA PRO A 64 -5.98 -15.93 14.12
C PRO A 64 -6.15 -14.94 15.28
N SER A 65 -5.02 -14.41 15.74
CA SER A 65 -4.95 -13.40 16.78
C SER A 65 -5.15 -12.04 16.14
N PHE A 66 -6.21 -11.34 16.56
CA PHE A 66 -6.48 -9.98 16.11
C PHE A 66 -6.09 -9.00 17.19
N SER A 67 -5.27 -8.00 16.84
CA SER A 67 -5.14 -6.84 17.72
C SER A 67 -6.45 -6.07 17.69
N SER A 68 -7.01 -5.73 18.86
CA SER A 68 -8.21 -4.90 18.99
C SER A 68 -8.00 -3.44 18.56
N THR A 69 -6.82 -3.09 18.05
CA THR A 69 -6.54 -1.77 17.47
C THR A 69 -6.68 -1.79 15.95
N ALA A 70 -7.41 -0.81 15.41
CA ALA A 70 -7.55 -0.53 13.98
C ALA A 70 -6.18 -0.34 13.27
N ASP A 71 -5.17 0.12 13.99
CA ASP A 71 -3.81 0.19 13.48
C ASP A 71 -2.93 -0.93 14.06
N VAL A 72 -2.29 -1.68 13.16
CA VAL A 72 -1.14 -2.52 13.49
C VAL A 72 0.09 -1.65 13.33
N THR A 73 0.63 -1.15 14.45
CA THR A 73 1.83 -0.29 14.48
C THR A 73 3.08 -1.05 14.91
N SER A 74 2.95 -2.36 15.16
CA SER A 74 4.03 -3.22 15.60
C SER A 74 3.78 -4.64 15.10
N ALA A 75 4.85 -5.44 15.07
CA ALA A 75 4.78 -6.85 14.71
C ALA A 75 3.82 -7.62 15.63
N VAL A 76 2.66 -8.02 15.10
CA VAL A 76 1.70 -8.90 15.77
C VAL A 76 1.54 -10.15 14.92
N ALA A 77 1.91 -11.30 15.46
CA ALA A 77 1.77 -12.58 14.77
C ALA A 77 0.30 -12.85 14.44
N ILE A 78 0.03 -13.34 13.21
CA ILE A 78 -1.31 -13.77 12.82
C ILE A 78 -1.71 -14.95 13.67
N CYS A 79 -0.80 -15.91 13.88
CA CYS A 79 -0.94 -17.06 14.76
C CYS A 79 0.42 -17.44 15.37
N THR A 80 0.38 -18.32 16.37
CA THR A 80 1.61 -18.82 17.02
C THR A 80 2.53 -19.46 15.99
N GLY A 81 3.70 -18.87 15.76
CA GLY A 81 4.71 -19.36 14.82
C GLY A 81 4.44 -19.03 13.34
N SER A 82 3.57 -18.07 13.03
CA SER A 82 3.32 -17.60 11.65
C SER A 82 3.89 -16.20 11.39
N ASP A 83 3.69 -15.72 10.15
CA ASP A 83 3.93 -14.33 9.78
C ASP A 83 3.08 -13.35 10.59
N ASN A 84 3.53 -12.10 10.60
CA ASN A 84 2.86 -10.99 11.27
C ASN A 84 1.82 -10.32 10.38
N TRP A 85 0.83 -9.68 11.01
CA TRP A 85 -0.05 -8.75 10.32
C TRP A 85 0.76 -7.64 9.66
N PRO A 86 0.49 -7.30 8.39
CA PRO A 86 1.20 -6.24 7.71
C PRO A 86 0.83 -4.89 8.33
N ILE A 87 1.85 -4.04 8.45
CA ILE A 87 1.71 -2.64 8.85
C ILE A 87 1.27 -1.86 7.61
N LEU A 88 0.04 -1.35 7.61
CA LEU A 88 -0.53 -0.64 6.47
C LEU A 88 -0.31 0.89 6.52
N THR A 89 0.12 1.38 7.69
CA THR A 89 0.21 2.81 8.01
C THR A 89 1.18 3.57 7.10
N GLU A 90 2.21 2.91 6.59
CA GLU A 90 3.21 3.46 5.65
C GLU A 90 2.60 3.85 4.30
N ASN A 91 1.53 3.17 3.90
CA ASN A 91 0.84 3.42 2.63
C ASN A 91 -0.39 4.31 2.79
N ASN A 92 -0.63 4.85 4.00
CA ASN A 92 -1.85 5.57 4.35
C ASN A 92 -3.12 4.71 4.42
N TRP A 93 -2.95 3.43 4.71
CA TRP A 93 -4.05 2.48 4.91
C TRP A 93 -4.12 2.07 6.38
N ARG A 94 -5.31 1.67 6.85
CA ARG A 94 -5.52 1.11 8.21
C ARG A 94 -6.46 -0.08 8.18
N TRP A 95 -6.33 -0.97 9.17
CA TRP A 95 -7.32 -2.04 9.36
C TRP A 95 -8.56 -1.46 10.02
N THR A 96 -9.74 -1.86 9.57
CA THR A 96 -11.01 -1.45 10.18
C THR A 96 -11.74 -2.64 10.79
N ASN A 97 -11.58 -3.81 10.19
CA ASN A 97 -12.19 -5.03 10.66
C ASN A 97 -11.26 -6.21 10.44
N ARG A 98 -11.05 -7.04 11.45
CA ARG A 98 -10.37 -8.32 11.33
C ARG A 98 -11.06 -9.32 12.23
N THR A 99 -11.84 -10.21 11.64
CA THR A 99 -12.64 -11.18 12.37
C THR A 99 -12.42 -12.58 11.85
N TYR A 100 -12.52 -13.55 12.76
CA TYR A 100 -12.60 -14.96 12.47
C TYR A 100 -13.62 -15.61 13.40
N THR A 101 -14.49 -16.41 12.83
CA THR A 101 -15.54 -17.16 13.53
C THR A 101 -15.18 -18.66 13.45
N PRO A 102 -14.62 -19.24 14.52
CA PRO A 102 -14.12 -20.61 14.49
C PRO A 102 -15.20 -21.67 14.22
N GLN A 103 -16.45 -21.39 14.57
CA GLN A 103 -17.57 -22.33 14.37
C GLN A 103 -17.94 -22.51 12.91
N THR A 104 -17.68 -21.50 12.06
CA THR A 104 -18.04 -21.52 10.63
C THR A 104 -16.83 -21.47 9.70
N GLY A 105 -15.62 -21.28 10.25
CA GLY A 105 -14.42 -21.03 9.46
C GLY A 105 -14.50 -19.71 8.66
N ALA A 106 -15.41 -18.81 9.03
CA ALA A 106 -15.56 -17.53 8.34
C ALA A 106 -14.49 -16.55 8.83
N TYR A 107 -13.88 -15.82 7.90
CA TYR A 107 -13.01 -14.70 8.22
C TYR A 107 -13.38 -13.49 7.36
N THR A 108 -13.16 -12.30 7.91
CA THR A 108 -13.29 -11.02 7.20
C THR A 108 -12.17 -10.10 7.62
N LEU A 109 -11.38 -9.64 6.64
CA LEU A 109 -10.30 -8.68 6.81
C LEU A 109 -10.64 -7.46 5.97
N THR A 110 -10.82 -6.31 6.60
CA THR A 110 -11.14 -5.05 5.93
C THR A 110 -10.11 -3.99 6.32
N ALA A 111 -9.58 -3.33 5.30
CA ALA A 111 -8.78 -2.14 5.45
C ALA A 111 -9.39 -0.99 4.65
N GLU A 112 -9.08 0.23 5.05
CA GLU A 112 -9.52 1.45 4.36
C GLU A 112 -8.36 2.43 4.17
N ASP A 113 -8.47 3.26 3.14
CA ASP A 113 -7.60 4.43 2.98
C ASP A 113 -7.93 5.48 4.05
N ARG A 114 -6.90 6.09 4.66
CA ARG A 114 -7.09 7.05 5.75
C ARG A 114 -7.53 8.43 5.28
N ASP A 115 -7.16 8.82 4.07
CA ASP A 115 -7.56 10.10 3.48
C ASP A 115 -8.96 9.98 2.86
N ASP A 116 -9.28 8.80 2.32
CA ASP A 116 -10.53 8.50 1.64
C ASP A 116 -11.16 7.22 2.20
N GLY A 117 -11.87 7.35 3.33
CA GLY A 117 -12.56 6.23 3.99
C GLY A 117 -13.66 5.55 3.17
N THR A 118 -13.91 5.99 1.93
CA THR A 118 -14.76 5.26 0.98
C THR A 118 -14.02 4.13 0.27
N LYS A 119 -12.69 4.24 0.17
CA LYS A 119 -11.83 3.21 -0.41
C LYS A 119 -11.60 2.11 0.58
N THR A 120 -12.11 0.92 0.28
CA THR A 120 -11.95 -0.23 1.15
C THR A 120 -11.47 -1.46 0.39
N ILE A 121 -10.67 -2.28 1.07
CA ILE A 121 -10.24 -3.59 0.61
C ILE A 121 -10.76 -4.60 1.62
N THR A 122 -11.68 -5.46 1.19
CA THR A 122 -12.26 -6.51 2.02
C THR A 122 -11.93 -7.89 1.47
N CYS A 123 -11.26 -8.71 2.26
CA CYS A 123 -10.97 -10.10 1.95
C CYS A 123 -11.75 -11.00 2.91
N SER A 124 -12.56 -11.90 2.37
CA SER A 124 -13.39 -12.78 3.19
C SER A 124 -13.57 -14.15 2.55
N ASN A 125 -14.02 -15.11 3.36
CA ASN A 125 -14.39 -16.42 2.86
C ASN A 125 -15.55 -16.35 1.85
N GLY A 126 -16.48 -15.40 2.03
CA GLY A 126 -17.59 -15.15 1.10
C GLY A 126 -17.15 -14.77 -0.32
N SER A 127 -15.91 -14.29 -0.46
CA SER A 127 -15.28 -13.97 -1.75
C SER A 127 -14.34 -15.08 -2.24
N ASN A 128 -14.49 -16.32 -1.76
CA ASN A 128 -13.55 -17.43 -2.01
C ASN A 128 -12.09 -17.07 -1.65
N GLY A 129 -11.92 -16.28 -0.59
CA GLY A 129 -10.63 -15.77 -0.14
C GLY A 129 -9.99 -14.70 -1.02
N ARG A 130 -10.72 -14.17 -2.01
CA ARG A 130 -10.29 -13.02 -2.79
C ARG A 130 -10.55 -11.72 -2.05
N CYS A 131 -9.72 -10.72 -2.31
CA CYS A 131 -9.92 -9.36 -1.84
C CYS A 131 -10.76 -8.58 -2.86
N VAL A 132 -11.86 -8.01 -2.39
CA VAL A 132 -12.73 -7.11 -3.14
C VAL A 132 -12.33 -5.68 -2.79
N LYS A 133 -12.30 -4.81 -3.80
CA LYS A 133 -11.89 -3.41 -3.70
C LYS A 133 -13.06 -2.52 -4.09
N GLU A 134 -13.41 -1.58 -3.22
CA GLU A 134 -14.51 -0.63 -3.39
C GLU A 134 -13.95 0.80 -3.38
N GLY A 135 -14.50 1.71 -4.21
CA GLY A 135 -14.12 3.13 -4.22
C GLY A 135 -12.88 3.53 -5.03
N PHE A 136 -12.36 2.66 -5.91
CA PHE A 136 -11.13 2.90 -6.70
C PHE A 136 -11.37 3.35 -8.16
#